data_AF-A0A0F9APJ7-F1
#
_entry.id   AF-A0A0F9APJ7-F1
#
_cell.length_a   1.000
_cell.length_b   1.000
_cell.length_c   1.000
_cell.angle_alpha   90.00
_cell.angle_beta   90.00
_cell.angle_gamma   90.00
#
_symmetry.space_group_name_H-M   'P 1'
#
loop_
_entity.id
_entity.type
_entity.pdbx_description
1 polymer ?
#
loop_
_entity_poly.entity_id
_entity_poly.type
_entity_poly.pdbx_seq_one_letter_code
_entity_poly.pdbx_strand_id
1 'polypeptide(L)'
;HVIPESAGVKFRTAEQEYRYRNKSKVVIGGMDKASKVLSSEYDIIYIQESTELSEDDWETLSTRNRHGTIPYNQIIADCNPGPPRHWLRLRCNEKLTLYLKSFHEDNPRLFDHEKNDWTDQGKAYISKLSNLSGVRRKRLYLGEWAAAEGMVYEEEWDVEKHLINRFRIPYTWPRYWVVDFGFRNPFVWQCWAHDEEHDTYYRYAELYMTGLLVEDAARIIMRWKRLEKEKFPNALLCDWDAEGRATLERHLGIDSEPASKAIIDGIEKVKVRLRSEENHEPKMYFLRDSLIDFDPELADSGLPRCTEEEFEGYEWKDNKKKDVPVDFDNHGMDCTRYLSAHVAGDESWGSGMAR
;
A
#
# COMPACT_ATOMS: atom_id res chain seq x y z
N HIS A 1 -7.81 25.31 -19.44
CA HIS A 1 -9.25 25.63 -19.34
C HIS A 1 -9.98 24.43 -18.75
N VAL A 2 -10.45 24.53 -17.51
CA VAL A 2 -11.40 23.56 -16.93
C VAL A 2 -12.74 23.77 -17.65
N ILE A 3 -13.36 22.68 -18.12
CA ILE A 3 -14.61 22.76 -18.89
C ILE A 3 -15.68 23.40 -17.99
N PRO A 4 -16.33 24.51 -18.41
CA PRO A 4 -17.32 25.18 -17.59
C PRO A 4 -18.55 24.28 -17.35
N GLU A 5 -19.17 24.46 -16.18
CA GLU A 5 -20.38 23.77 -15.68
C GLU A 5 -21.53 23.72 -16.71
N SER A 6 -21.54 24.64 -17.68
CA SER A 6 -22.53 24.76 -18.75
C SER A 6 -22.33 23.83 -19.96
N ALA A 7 -21.26 23.03 -20.01
CA ALA A 7 -20.94 22.20 -21.18
C ALA A 7 -21.91 21.01 -21.42
N GLY A 8 -22.75 20.68 -20.43
CA GLY A 8 -23.69 19.55 -20.53
C GLY A 8 -23.00 18.18 -20.48
N VAL A 9 -21.79 18.11 -19.92
CA VAL A 9 -21.15 16.84 -19.55
C VAL A 9 -21.85 16.34 -18.29
N LYS A 10 -22.40 15.12 -18.35
CA LYS A 10 -23.07 14.50 -17.21
C LYS A 10 -22.34 13.23 -16.82
N PHE A 11 -22.01 13.12 -15.54
CA PHE A 11 -21.58 11.86 -14.96
C PHE A 11 -22.78 10.93 -14.82
N ARG A 12 -22.62 9.67 -15.21
CA ARG A 12 -23.62 8.62 -15.05
C ARG A 12 -23.13 7.62 -14.03
N THR A 13 -23.72 7.67 -12.84
CA THR A 13 -23.29 6.85 -11.69
C THR A 13 -23.41 5.35 -11.93
N ALA A 14 -24.43 4.87 -12.67
CA ALA A 14 -24.59 3.44 -12.90
C ALA A 14 -23.54 2.87 -13.87
N GLU A 15 -23.21 3.63 -14.91
CA GLU A 15 -22.23 3.24 -15.93
C GLU A 15 -20.80 3.73 -15.62
N GLN A 16 -20.61 4.51 -14.55
CA GLN A 16 -19.34 5.13 -14.15
C GLN A 16 -18.63 5.88 -15.29
N GLU A 17 -19.38 6.69 -16.04
CA GLU A 17 -18.85 7.40 -17.21
C GLU A 17 -19.34 8.86 -17.33
N TYR A 18 -18.50 9.71 -17.91
CA TYR A 18 -18.87 11.04 -18.40
C TYR A 18 -19.24 10.96 -19.87
N ARG A 19 -20.37 11.56 -20.26
CA ARG A 19 -20.79 11.67 -21.67
C ARG A 19 -20.73 13.10 -22.17
N TYR A 20 -20.16 13.27 -23.37
CA TYR A 20 -20.04 14.55 -24.05
C TYR A 20 -21.06 14.67 -25.19
N ARG A 21 -21.40 15.90 -25.57
CA ARG A 21 -22.40 16.17 -26.64
C ARG A 21 -21.98 15.62 -28.01
N ASN A 22 -20.68 15.54 -28.27
CA ASN A 22 -20.10 14.95 -29.47
C ASN A 22 -20.08 13.40 -29.44
N LYS A 23 -20.75 12.77 -28.45
CA LYS A 23 -20.82 11.33 -28.19
C LYS A 23 -19.53 10.70 -27.65
N SER A 24 -18.45 11.46 -27.46
CA SER A 24 -17.28 10.98 -26.72
C SER A 24 -17.68 10.62 -25.29
N LYS A 25 -16.97 9.63 -24.74
CA LYS A 25 -17.17 9.17 -23.37
C LYS A 25 -15.83 9.04 -22.66
N VAL A 26 -15.84 9.30 -21.36
CA VAL A 26 -14.74 8.96 -20.45
C VAL A 26 -15.30 7.97 -19.45
N VAL A 27 -14.82 6.74 -19.49
CA VAL A 27 -15.24 5.67 -18.58
C VAL A 27 -14.22 5.57 -17.47
N ILE A 28 -14.69 5.52 -16.22
CA ILE A 28 -13.84 5.33 -15.04
C ILE A 28 -13.97 3.87 -14.63
N GLY A 29 -12.84 3.19 -14.48
CA GLY A 29 -12.78 1.80 -14.04
C GLY A 29 -11.53 1.55 -13.22
N GLY A 30 -11.65 0.62 -12.27
CA GLY A 30 -10.52 0.03 -11.56
C GLY A 30 -10.20 -1.35 -12.11
N MET A 31 -8.99 -1.83 -11.84
CA MET A 31 -8.57 -3.21 -12.14
C MET A 31 -8.89 -4.19 -10.99
N ASP A 32 -9.55 -3.73 -9.93
CA ASP A 32 -10.11 -4.54 -8.82
C ASP A 32 -10.88 -5.77 -9.30
N LYS A 33 -11.58 -5.61 -10.43
CA LYS A 33 -12.33 -6.67 -11.12
C LYS A 33 -12.13 -6.51 -12.62
N ALA A 34 -11.05 -7.06 -13.15
CA ALA A 34 -10.72 -7.06 -14.58
C ALA A 34 -11.90 -7.50 -15.49
N SER A 35 -12.79 -8.39 -15.01
CA SER A 35 -13.99 -8.81 -15.74
C SER A 35 -14.92 -7.67 -16.15
N LYS A 36 -14.92 -6.54 -15.43
CA LYS A 36 -15.70 -5.34 -15.78
C LYS A 36 -15.22 -4.67 -17.08
N VAL A 37 -13.95 -4.81 -17.44
CA VAL A 37 -13.36 -4.17 -18.63
C VAL A 37 -13.23 -5.11 -19.83
N LEU A 38 -13.36 -6.43 -19.62
CA LEU A 38 -13.13 -7.43 -20.68
C LEU A 38 -14.03 -7.28 -21.90
N SER A 39 -15.30 -6.86 -21.74
CA SER A 39 -16.23 -6.68 -22.86
C SER A 39 -16.18 -5.31 -23.53
N SER A 40 -15.32 -4.40 -23.04
CA SER A 40 -15.28 -3.02 -23.51
C SER A 40 -14.18 -2.81 -24.56
N GLU A 41 -14.32 -1.73 -25.33
CA GLU A 41 -13.36 -1.30 -26.34
C GLU A 41 -13.14 0.21 -26.19
N TYR A 42 -11.88 0.62 -26.21
CA TYR A 42 -11.48 2.02 -26.06
C TYR A 42 -10.51 2.43 -27.17
N ASP A 43 -10.52 3.71 -27.52
CA ASP A 43 -9.53 4.32 -28.42
C ASP A 43 -8.29 4.80 -27.64
N ILE A 44 -8.50 5.29 -26.42
CA ILE A 44 -7.44 5.77 -25.54
C ILE A 44 -7.72 5.18 -24.16
N ILE A 45 -6.67 4.62 -23.55
CA ILE A 45 -6.69 4.17 -22.16
C ILE A 45 -5.66 5.01 -21.40
N TYR A 46 -6.09 5.61 -20.29
CA TYR A 46 -5.21 6.35 -19.40
C TYR A 46 -5.17 5.65 -18.04
N ILE A 47 -3.96 5.32 -17.58
CA ILE A 47 -3.71 4.59 -16.35
C ILE A 47 -2.96 5.52 -15.40
N GLN A 48 -3.59 5.85 -14.28
CA GLN A 48 -2.96 6.60 -13.18
C GLN A 48 -2.24 5.63 -12.25
N GLU A 49 -1.08 6.04 -11.72
CA GLU A 49 -0.26 5.24 -10.79
C GLU A 49 -0.01 3.82 -11.33
N SER A 50 0.45 3.73 -12.57
CA SER A 50 0.61 2.47 -13.30
C SER A 50 1.61 1.47 -12.71
N THR A 51 2.40 1.89 -11.71
CA THR A 51 3.20 0.98 -10.87
C THR A 51 2.36 0.10 -9.95
N GLU A 52 1.09 0.45 -9.72
CA GLU A 52 0.16 -0.36 -8.91
C GLU A 52 -0.46 -1.52 -9.70
N LEU A 53 -0.35 -1.50 -11.03
CA LEU A 53 -0.85 -2.57 -11.89
C LEU A 53 0.18 -3.68 -12.05
N SER A 54 -0.32 -4.91 -12.23
CA SER A 54 0.50 -6.00 -12.73
C SER A 54 0.72 -5.90 -14.25
N GLU A 55 1.70 -6.63 -14.78
CA GLU A 55 1.88 -6.73 -16.23
C GLU A 55 0.64 -7.35 -16.91
N ASP A 56 0.02 -8.35 -16.29
CA ASP A 56 -1.22 -8.98 -16.77
C ASP A 56 -2.39 -7.99 -16.86
N ASP A 57 -2.50 -7.05 -15.92
CA ASP A 57 -3.50 -5.98 -15.96
C ASP A 57 -3.27 -5.07 -17.17
N TRP A 58 -2.01 -4.67 -17.40
CA TRP A 58 -1.63 -3.86 -18.56
C TRP A 58 -1.91 -4.60 -19.88
N GLU A 59 -1.56 -5.87 -19.98
CA GLU A 59 -1.84 -6.69 -21.16
C GLU A 59 -3.34 -6.82 -21.40
N THR A 60 -4.11 -7.07 -20.34
CA THR A 60 -5.58 -7.11 -20.40
C THR A 60 -6.14 -5.80 -20.97
N LEU A 61 -5.69 -4.64 -20.48
CA LEU A 61 -6.09 -3.33 -20.98
C LEU A 61 -5.64 -3.10 -22.43
N SER A 62 -4.40 -3.48 -22.77
CA SER A 62 -3.85 -3.40 -24.13
C SER A 62 -4.75 -4.09 -25.15
N THR A 63 -5.28 -5.27 -24.83
CA THR A 63 -6.20 -5.95 -25.73
C THR A 63 -7.52 -5.19 -25.96
N ARG A 64 -7.95 -4.31 -25.05
CA ARG A 64 -9.17 -3.48 -25.16
C ARG A 64 -8.96 -2.19 -25.95
N ASN A 65 -7.72 -1.82 -26.24
CA ASN A 65 -7.35 -0.60 -26.96
C ASN A 65 -7.56 -0.77 -28.48
N ARG A 66 -8.82 -0.96 -28.90
CA ARG A 66 -9.20 -1.39 -30.26
C ARG A 66 -10.52 -0.80 -30.79
N HIS A 67 -11.08 0.24 -30.18
CA HIS A 67 -12.40 0.74 -30.58
C HIS A 67 -12.42 1.29 -32.02
N GLY A 68 -11.40 2.05 -32.41
CA GLY A 68 -11.18 2.47 -33.81
C GLY A 68 -12.07 3.62 -34.29
N THR A 69 -12.62 4.43 -33.38
CA THR A 69 -13.34 5.66 -33.73
C THR A 69 -12.39 6.80 -34.10
N ILE A 70 -11.19 6.84 -33.50
CA ILE A 70 -10.12 7.80 -33.85
C ILE A 70 -9.00 7.08 -34.63
N PRO A 71 -8.13 7.78 -35.38
CA PRO A 71 -7.20 7.14 -36.32
C PRO A 71 -6.00 6.42 -35.66
N TYR A 72 -5.93 6.42 -34.33
CA TYR A 72 -4.89 5.74 -33.56
C TYR A 72 -5.48 5.24 -32.25
N ASN A 73 -4.89 4.16 -31.72
CA ASN A 73 -5.18 3.69 -30.38
C ASN A 73 -3.95 3.94 -29.50
N GLN A 74 -4.13 4.41 -28.27
CA GLN A 74 -3.00 4.74 -27.40
C GLN A 74 -3.28 4.41 -25.94
N ILE A 75 -2.32 3.77 -25.30
CA ILE A 75 -2.25 3.70 -23.84
C ILE A 75 -1.30 4.78 -23.35
N ILE A 76 -1.77 5.57 -22.40
CA ILE A 76 -1.02 6.61 -21.71
C ILE A 76 -1.00 6.23 -20.23
N ALA A 77 0.12 6.42 -19.56
CA ALA A 77 0.21 6.14 -18.14
C ALA A 77 1.14 7.14 -17.45
N ASP A 78 0.88 7.36 -16.17
CA ASP A 78 1.81 8.00 -15.24
C ASP A 78 2.10 7.07 -14.07
N CYS A 79 3.21 7.35 -13.39
CA CYS A 79 3.58 6.74 -12.14
C CYS A 79 4.75 7.51 -11.53
N ASN A 80 4.88 7.39 -10.21
CA ASN A 80 6.16 7.65 -9.58
C ASN A 80 7.15 6.49 -9.85
N PRO A 81 8.46 6.72 -9.83
CA PRO A 81 9.44 5.65 -10.02
C PRO A 81 9.34 4.56 -8.95
N GLY A 82 9.43 3.30 -9.38
CA GLY A 82 9.51 2.13 -8.51
C GLY A 82 10.90 1.47 -8.51
N PRO A 83 10.99 0.15 -8.23
CA PRO A 83 12.25 -0.58 -8.31
C PRO A 83 12.75 -0.71 -9.76
N PRO A 84 14.06 -0.76 -10.03
CA PRO A 84 14.61 -0.77 -11.40
C PRO A 84 14.16 -1.96 -12.27
N ARG A 85 13.74 -3.06 -11.63
CA ARG A 85 13.28 -4.30 -12.27
C ARG A 85 11.76 -4.39 -12.44
N HIS A 86 11.01 -3.36 -12.06
CA HIS A 86 9.56 -3.30 -12.26
C HIS A 86 9.21 -3.48 -13.74
N TRP A 87 8.18 -4.27 -14.05
CA TRP A 87 7.80 -4.66 -15.41
C TRP A 87 7.62 -3.44 -16.34
N LEU A 88 6.95 -2.38 -15.87
CA LEU A 88 6.74 -1.15 -16.65
C LEU A 88 8.07 -0.47 -17.03
N ARG A 89 9.05 -0.48 -16.13
CA ARG A 89 10.39 0.08 -16.38
C ARG A 89 11.15 -0.77 -17.39
N LEU A 90 11.04 -2.08 -17.31
CA LEU A 90 11.63 -3.01 -18.29
C LEU A 90 11.03 -2.81 -19.68
N ARG A 91 9.69 -2.72 -19.81
CA ARG A 91 9.00 -2.38 -21.07
C ARG A 91 9.48 -1.06 -21.67
N CYS A 92 9.72 -0.05 -20.84
CA CYS A 92 10.31 1.22 -21.26
C CYS A 92 11.75 1.06 -21.77
N ASN A 93 12.57 0.27 -21.08
CA ASN A 93 13.95 -0.03 -21.50
C ASN A 93 14.00 -0.77 -22.85
N GLU A 94 13.03 -1.67 -23.08
CA GLU A 94 12.85 -2.40 -24.33
C GLU A 94 12.20 -1.56 -25.45
N LYS A 95 11.85 -0.30 -25.15
CA LYS A 95 11.21 0.65 -26.07
C LYS A 95 9.83 0.20 -26.56
N LEU A 96 9.18 -0.72 -25.84
CA LEU A 96 7.77 -1.07 -26.06
C LEU A 96 6.81 0.01 -25.60
N THR A 97 7.28 0.93 -24.76
CA THR A 97 6.53 2.10 -24.27
C THR A 97 7.46 3.30 -24.24
N LEU A 98 7.00 4.44 -24.77
CA LEU A 98 7.78 5.68 -24.76
C LEU A 98 7.86 6.20 -23.32
N TYR A 99 9.09 6.29 -22.80
CA TYR A 99 9.34 6.82 -21.48
C TYR A 99 9.63 8.32 -21.53
N LEU A 100 8.77 9.11 -20.90
CA LEU A 100 8.94 10.55 -20.72
C LEU A 100 9.18 10.82 -19.24
N LYS A 101 10.29 11.50 -18.93
CA LYS A 101 10.58 11.93 -17.56
C LYS A 101 9.94 13.29 -17.32
N SER A 102 9.30 13.44 -16.16
CA SER A 102 8.90 14.73 -15.63
C SER A 102 9.50 14.90 -14.23
N PHE A 103 9.89 16.13 -13.91
CA PHE A 103 10.43 16.55 -12.64
C PHE A 103 9.52 17.59 -11.98
N HIS A 104 9.72 17.84 -10.69
CA HIS A 104 8.93 18.82 -9.94
C HIS A 104 9.06 20.23 -10.51
N GLU A 105 10.23 20.55 -11.08
CA GLU A 105 10.52 21.79 -11.77
C GLU A 105 9.71 21.99 -13.05
N ASP A 106 9.18 20.93 -13.68
CA ASP A 106 8.34 21.04 -14.88
C ASP A 106 6.92 21.55 -14.56
N ASN A 107 6.54 21.59 -13.27
CA ASN A 107 5.24 22.05 -12.84
C ASN A 107 5.26 23.57 -12.58
N PRO A 108 4.65 24.40 -13.44
CA PRO A 108 4.68 25.86 -13.30
C PRO A 108 3.92 26.38 -12.08
N ARG A 109 3.16 25.52 -11.37
CA ARG A 109 2.57 25.87 -10.06
C ARG A 109 3.57 25.75 -8.92
N LEU A 110 4.58 24.90 -9.08
CA LEU A 110 5.61 24.66 -8.07
C LEU A 110 6.86 25.48 -8.38
N PHE A 111 7.26 25.58 -9.64
CA PHE A 111 8.49 26.23 -10.07
C PHE A 111 8.21 27.39 -11.03
N ASP A 112 8.82 28.55 -10.76
CA ASP A 112 8.76 29.72 -11.64
C ASP A 112 9.91 29.64 -12.64
N HIS A 113 9.62 29.22 -13.86
CA HIS A 113 10.62 29.08 -14.92
C HIS A 113 11.23 30.41 -15.38
N GLU A 114 10.54 31.54 -15.20
CA GLU A 114 11.10 32.86 -15.57
C GLU A 114 12.14 33.31 -14.53
N LYS A 115 11.87 33.05 -13.25
CA LYS A 115 12.79 33.37 -12.15
C LYS A 115 13.82 32.28 -11.87
N ASN A 116 13.59 31.08 -12.40
CA ASN A 116 14.36 29.88 -12.12
C ASN A 116 14.46 29.60 -10.60
N ASP A 117 13.33 29.72 -9.89
CA ASP A 117 13.21 29.47 -8.44
C ASP A 117 11.86 28.82 -8.10
N TRP A 118 11.78 28.17 -6.95
CA TRP A 118 10.54 27.63 -6.41
C TRP A 118 9.58 28.75 -6.02
N THR A 119 8.31 28.57 -6.37
CA THR A 119 7.20 29.35 -5.79
C THR A 119 7.06 29.05 -4.29
N ASP A 120 6.31 29.86 -3.55
CA ASP A 120 6.04 29.58 -2.12
C ASP A 120 5.36 28.21 -1.92
N GLN A 121 4.46 27.84 -2.85
CA GLN A 121 3.83 26.51 -2.85
C GLN A 121 4.88 25.41 -3.12
N GLY A 122 5.76 25.62 -4.10
CA GLY A 122 6.87 24.71 -4.42
C GLY A 122 7.81 24.50 -3.23
N LYS A 123 8.18 25.57 -2.52
CA LYS A 123 9.04 25.53 -1.34
C LYS A 123 8.44 24.66 -0.23
N ALA A 124 7.16 24.86 0.08
CA ALA A 124 6.46 24.06 1.07
C ALA A 124 6.41 22.58 0.67
N TYR A 125 6.04 22.29 -0.58
CA TYR A 125 5.93 20.93 -1.10
C TYR A 125 7.29 20.19 -1.12
N ILE A 126 8.31 20.80 -1.73
CA ILE A 126 9.65 20.22 -1.83
C ILE A 126 10.30 20.06 -0.45
N SER A 127 10.04 20.94 0.51
CA SER A 127 10.58 20.77 1.87
C SER A 127 10.15 19.44 2.49
N LYS A 128 8.90 19.00 2.29
CA LYS A 128 8.42 17.70 2.76
C LYS A 128 9.16 16.55 2.10
N LEU A 129 9.21 16.53 0.77
CA LEU A 129 9.86 15.47 0.00
C LEU A 129 11.38 15.40 0.25
N SER A 130 12.01 16.55 0.51
CA SER A 130 13.46 16.62 0.76
C SER A 130 13.87 15.97 2.09
N ASN A 131 12.93 15.83 3.03
CA ASN A 131 13.14 15.17 4.32
C ASN A 131 13.02 13.64 4.25
N LEU A 132 12.55 13.09 3.14
CA LEU A 132 12.55 11.64 2.92
C LEU A 132 13.99 11.10 2.94
N SER A 133 14.18 9.87 3.42
CA SER A 133 15.48 9.17 3.38
C SER A 133 15.48 8.03 2.34
N GLY A 134 16.63 7.39 2.20
CA GLY A 134 16.78 6.13 1.45
C GLY A 134 16.24 6.14 0.02
N VAL A 135 15.59 5.03 -0.35
CA VAL A 135 15.07 4.80 -1.70
C VAL A 135 13.85 5.68 -2.00
N ARG A 136 13.03 6.04 -1.00
CA ARG A 136 11.87 6.92 -1.18
C ARG A 136 12.28 8.30 -1.65
N ARG A 137 13.34 8.87 -1.06
CA ARG A 137 13.92 10.14 -1.54
C ARG A 137 14.39 10.02 -2.98
N LYS A 138 15.07 8.94 -3.35
CA LYS A 138 15.51 8.72 -4.74
C LYS A 138 14.33 8.69 -5.71
N ARG A 139 13.24 8.00 -5.34
CA ARG A 139 12.06 7.84 -6.19
C ARG A 139 11.19 9.11 -6.26
N LEU A 140 10.67 9.55 -5.11
CA LEU A 140 9.67 10.62 -5.03
C LEU A 140 10.27 12.03 -5.17
N TYR A 141 11.50 12.23 -4.69
CA TYR A 141 12.16 13.54 -4.77
C TYR A 141 13.07 13.66 -6.00
N LEU A 142 13.93 12.67 -6.27
CA LEU A 142 14.88 12.73 -7.40
C LEU A 142 14.33 12.16 -8.73
N GLY A 143 13.19 11.46 -8.72
CA GLY A 143 12.64 10.86 -9.94
C GLY A 143 13.42 9.64 -10.44
N GLU A 144 14.12 8.93 -9.56
CA GLU A 144 15.00 7.81 -9.89
C GLU A 144 14.33 6.44 -9.63
N TRP A 145 14.39 5.55 -10.63
CA TRP A 145 14.10 4.13 -10.43
C TRP A 145 15.25 3.53 -9.64
N ALA A 146 15.06 3.30 -8.33
CA ALA A 146 16.12 2.93 -7.40
C ALA A 146 15.76 1.69 -6.58
N ALA A 147 16.75 0.82 -6.38
CA ALA A 147 16.61 -0.36 -5.53
C ALA A 147 16.67 0.02 -4.05
N ALA A 148 15.99 -0.77 -3.22
CA ALA A 148 15.88 -0.58 -1.78
C ALA A 148 17.12 -1.12 -1.03
N GLU A 149 18.32 -0.70 -1.46
CA GLU A 149 19.58 -1.13 -0.83
C GLU A 149 19.68 -0.68 0.63
N GLY A 150 20.00 -1.59 1.54
CA GLY A 150 20.11 -1.32 2.97
C GLY A 150 18.79 -1.33 3.74
N MET A 151 17.69 -1.79 3.11
CA MET A 151 16.43 -2.00 3.83
C MET A 151 16.46 -3.28 4.67
N VAL A 152 15.60 -3.33 5.69
CA VAL A 152 15.51 -4.45 6.64
C VAL A 152 15.13 -5.76 5.95
N TYR A 153 14.22 -5.69 4.98
CA TYR A 153 13.68 -6.83 4.23
C TYR A 153 14.12 -6.81 2.76
N GLU A 154 15.30 -6.25 2.45
CA GLU A 154 15.81 -6.10 1.07
C GLU A 154 15.86 -7.43 0.29
N GLU A 155 16.18 -8.54 0.96
CA GLU A 155 16.33 -9.86 0.32
C GLU A 155 15.01 -10.64 0.26
N GLU A 156 14.12 -10.41 1.23
CA GLU A 156 12.90 -11.18 1.40
C GLU A 156 11.67 -10.51 0.77
N TRP A 157 11.59 -9.17 0.75
CA TRP A 157 10.43 -8.46 0.18
C TRP A 157 10.55 -8.32 -1.33
N ASP A 158 9.53 -8.83 -2.02
CA ASP A 158 9.35 -8.73 -3.46
C ASP A 158 7.88 -8.41 -3.74
N VAL A 159 7.60 -7.19 -4.24
CA VAL A 159 6.21 -6.71 -4.41
C VAL A 159 5.40 -7.62 -5.35
N GLU A 160 6.04 -8.20 -6.37
CA GLU A 160 5.34 -9.05 -7.35
C GLU A 160 4.94 -10.40 -6.74
N LYS A 161 5.68 -10.87 -5.73
CA LYS A 161 5.40 -12.13 -5.05
C LYS A 161 4.48 -11.96 -3.84
N HIS A 162 4.67 -10.89 -3.08
CA HIS A 162 4.02 -10.72 -1.78
C HIS A 162 2.75 -9.88 -1.85
N LEU A 163 2.63 -8.98 -2.83
CA LEU A 163 1.43 -8.15 -3.02
C LEU A 163 0.54 -8.75 -4.10
N ILE A 164 -0.43 -9.56 -3.66
CA ILE A 164 -1.27 -10.38 -4.54
C ILE A 164 -2.68 -9.82 -4.68
N ASN A 165 -3.37 -10.23 -5.75
CA ASN A 165 -4.76 -9.87 -5.97
C ASN A 165 -5.69 -10.43 -4.88
N ARG A 166 -6.78 -9.71 -4.62
CA ARG A 166 -7.78 -10.15 -3.65
C ARG A 166 -8.41 -11.46 -4.08
N PHE A 167 -8.63 -12.33 -3.10
CA PHE A 167 -9.51 -13.48 -3.22
C PHE A 167 -10.46 -13.52 -2.04
N ARG A 168 -11.50 -14.35 -2.14
CA ARG A 168 -12.44 -14.53 -1.04
C ARG A 168 -11.78 -15.37 0.05
N ILE A 169 -11.45 -14.73 1.16
CA ILE A 169 -10.91 -15.41 2.33
C ILE A 169 -11.95 -16.40 2.88
N PRO A 170 -11.60 -17.69 3.05
CA PRO A 170 -12.46 -18.66 3.70
C PRO A 170 -12.88 -18.22 5.11
N TYR A 171 -14.17 -18.40 5.43
CA TYR A 171 -14.71 -18.01 6.74
C TYR A 171 -14.20 -18.92 7.87
N THR A 172 -13.76 -20.14 7.54
CA THR A 172 -13.23 -21.12 8.49
C THR A 172 -11.85 -20.71 9.02
N TRP A 173 -11.00 -20.13 8.16
CA TRP A 173 -9.64 -19.71 8.53
C TRP A 173 -9.63 -18.81 9.77
N PRO A 174 -8.70 -19.01 10.73
CA PRO A 174 -8.53 -18.10 11.86
C PRO A 174 -8.32 -16.65 11.43
N ARG A 175 -8.65 -15.72 12.32
CA ARG A 175 -8.48 -14.29 12.14
C ARG A 175 -7.61 -13.71 13.23
N TYR A 176 -6.67 -12.86 12.86
CA TYR A 176 -5.85 -12.12 13.81
C TYR A 176 -6.01 -10.63 13.52
N TRP A 177 -6.35 -9.87 14.56
CA TRP A 177 -6.36 -8.42 14.48
C TRP A 177 -5.12 -7.92 15.18
N VAL A 178 -4.44 -6.95 14.58
CA VAL A 178 -3.21 -6.38 15.12
C VAL A 178 -3.31 -4.87 15.10
N VAL A 179 -2.90 -4.22 16.19
CA VAL A 179 -2.95 -2.76 16.33
C VAL A 179 -1.60 -2.20 16.81
N ASP A 180 -1.16 -1.15 16.12
CA ASP A 180 -0.12 -0.22 16.57
C ASP A 180 -0.79 1.14 16.78
N PHE A 181 -0.73 1.65 18.01
CA PHE A 181 -1.41 2.88 18.39
C PHE A 181 -0.64 4.11 17.94
N GLY A 182 -1.36 5.05 17.34
CA GLY A 182 -0.82 6.32 16.90
C GLY A 182 -1.88 7.41 16.91
N PHE A 183 -1.43 8.67 16.99
CA PHE A 183 -2.28 9.83 16.75
C PHE A 183 -1.54 10.83 15.86
N ARG A 184 -0.35 11.28 16.28
CA ARG A 184 0.54 12.08 15.40
C ARG A 184 1.22 11.19 14.36
N ASN A 185 1.72 10.05 14.80
CA ASN A 185 2.04 8.94 13.92
C ASN A 185 0.74 8.18 13.57
N PRO A 186 0.70 7.45 12.44
CA PRO A 186 -0.44 6.64 12.04
C PRO A 186 -0.91 5.67 13.13
N PHE A 187 -2.21 5.63 13.37
CA PHE A 187 -2.87 4.46 13.95
C PHE A 187 -2.95 3.39 12.87
N VAL A 188 -2.51 2.17 13.19
CA VAL A 188 -2.58 1.04 12.28
C VAL A 188 -3.42 -0.08 12.90
N TRP A 189 -4.38 -0.58 12.14
CA TRP A 189 -5.05 -1.85 12.41
C TRP A 189 -4.95 -2.75 11.20
N GLN A 190 -4.55 -4.00 11.39
CA GLN A 190 -4.47 -5.01 10.33
C GLN A 190 -5.39 -6.19 10.63
N CYS A 191 -6.05 -6.68 9.59
CA CYS A 191 -6.82 -7.92 9.64
C CYS A 191 -6.13 -9.02 8.83
N TRP A 192 -5.73 -10.07 9.53
CA TRP A 192 -5.03 -11.20 8.96
C TRP A 192 -5.92 -12.44 8.99
N ALA A 193 -5.77 -13.29 7.98
CA ALA A 193 -6.33 -14.62 7.92
C ALA A 193 -5.22 -15.66 7.82
N HIS A 194 -5.38 -16.79 8.51
CA HIS A 194 -4.41 -17.89 8.50
C HIS A 194 -4.98 -19.11 7.78
N ASP A 195 -4.29 -19.54 6.74
CA ASP A 195 -4.50 -20.82 6.12
C ASP A 195 -3.68 -21.88 6.85
N GLU A 196 -4.31 -22.60 7.77
CA GLU A 196 -3.65 -23.62 8.60
C GLU A 196 -3.09 -24.79 7.77
N GLU A 197 -3.65 -25.07 6.59
CA GLU A 197 -3.19 -26.17 5.72
C GLU A 197 -1.79 -25.89 5.15
N HIS A 198 -1.55 -24.64 4.76
CA HIS A 198 -0.31 -24.21 4.15
C HIS A 198 0.59 -23.40 5.09
N ASP A 199 0.14 -23.13 6.31
CA ASP A 199 0.73 -22.18 7.26
C ASP A 199 0.98 -20.79 6.66
N THR A 200 -0.03 -20.24 5.97
CA THR A 200 0.10 -18.99 5.21
C THR A 200 -0.80 -17.90 5.79
N TYR A 201 -0.25 -16.70 5.93
CA TYR A 201 -0.95 -15.54 6.47
C TYR A 201 -1.26 -14.52 5.38
N TYR A 202 -2.49 -14.03 5.37
CA TYR A 202 -2.99 -13.06 4.38
C TYR A 202 -3.53 -11.82 5.07
N ARG A 203 -2.89 -10.66 4.87
CA ARG A 203 -3.45 -9.37 5.30
C ARG A 203 -4.46 -8.91 4.27
N TYR A 204 -5.74 -8.90 4.62
CA TYR A 204 -6.83 -8.65 3.67
C TYR A 204 -7.68 -7.41 3.98
N ALA A 205 -7.39 -6.75 5.11
CA ALA A 205 -7.89 -5.42 5.44
C ALA A 205 -6.89 -4.67 6.33
N GLU A 206 -6.86 -3.35 6.18
CA GLU A 206 -6.03 -2.44 6.97
C GLU A 206 -6.70 -1.08 7.15
N LEU A 207 -6.55 -0.50 8.33
CA LEU A 207 -6.75 0.91 8.61
C LEU A 207 -5.38 1.52 8.91
N TYR A 208 -5.00 2.57 8.18
CA TYR A 208 -3.72 3.25 8.35
C TYR A 208 -3.99 4.76 8.27
N MET A 209 -3.96 5.46 9.41
CA MET A 209 -4.47 6.83 9.47
C MET A 209 -3.86 7.66 10.61
N THR A 210 -3.44 8.88 10.30
CA THR A 210 -3.01 9.89 11.27
C THR A 210 -4.20 10.68 11.82
N GLY A 211 -4.03 11.36 12.95
CA GLY A 211 -5.06 12.19 13.58
C GLY A 211 -6.29 11.44 14.07
N LEU A 212 -6.23 10.10 14.14
CA LEU A 212 -7.37 9.26 14.46
C LEU A 212 -7.40 8.90 15.96
N LEU A 213 -8.49 9.24 16.64
CA LEU A 213 -8.71 8.80 18.02
C LEU A 213 -9.03 7.29 18.05
N VAL A 214 -8.55 6.59 19.08
CA VAL A 214 -8.75 5.13 19.24
C VAL A 214 -10.23 4.75 19.25
N GLU A 215 -11.08 5.55 19.90
CA GLU A 215 -12.53 5.33 19.87
C GLU A 215 -13.11 5.38 18.45
N ASP A 216 -12.67 6.34 17.63
CA ASP A 216 -13.14 6.49 16.26
C ASP A 216 -12.59 5.36 15.36
N ALA A 217 -11.33 4.96 15.56
CA ALA A 217 -10.77 3.78 14.91
C ALA A 217 -11.61 2.52 15.20
N ALA A 218 -11.97 2.29 16.47
CA ALA A 218 -12.81 1.17 16.86
C ALA A 218 -14.19 1.20 16.17
N ARG A 219 -14.81 2.39 16.05
CA ARG A 219 -16.08 2.56 15.32
C ARG A 219 -15.94 2.24 13.83
N ILE A 220 -14.84 2.67 13.19
CA ILE A 220 -14.53 2.37 11.79
C ILE A 220 -14.36 0.86 11.60
N ILE A 221 -13.54 0.21 12.42
CA ILE A 221 -13.30 -1.25 12.37
C ILE A 221 -14.61 -2.03 12.53
N MET A 222 -15.44 -1.66 13.51
CA MET A 222 -16.73 -2.32 13.74
C MET A 222 -17.72 -2.09 12.61
N ARG A 223 -17.71 -0.91 11.99
CA ARG A 223 -18.51 -0.62 10.80
C ARG A 223 -18.06 -1.49 9.62
N TRP A 224 -16.76 -1.55 9.35
CA TRP A 224 -16.17 -2.38 8.30
C TRP A 224 -16.53 -3.85 8.50
N LYS A 225 -16.29 -4.40 9.70
CA LYS A 225 -16.63 -5.78 10.06
C LYS A 225 -18.09 -6.11 9.77
N ARG A 226 -19.01 -5.20 10.11
CA ARG A 226 -20.45 -5.38 9.85
C ARG A 226 -20.79 -5.38 8.36
N LEU A 227 -20.19 -4.47 7.58
CA LEU A 227 -20.44 -4.36 6.14
C LEU A 227 -19.89 -5.56 5.37
N GLU A 228 -18.68 -6.02 5.71
CA GLU A 228 -18.05 -7.20 5.12
C GLU A 228 -18.58 -8.53 5.66
N LYS A 229 -19.46 -8.49 6.67
CA LYS A 229 -19.98 -9.66 7.41
C LYS A 229 -18.85 -10.53 7.98
N GLU A 230 -17.76 -9.89 8.40
CA GLU A 230 -16.58 -10.54 8.92
C GLU A 230 -16.79 -11.04 10.36
N LYS A 231 -16.06 -12.08 10.77
CA LYS A 231 -16.10 -12.59 12.15
C LYS A 231 -15.18 -11.78 13.07
N PHE A 232 -15.31 -12.01 14.38
CA PHE A 232 -14.33 -11.50 15.34
C PHE A 232 -13.02 -12.30 15.24
N PRO A 233 -11.88 -11.68 15.58
CA PRO A 233 -10.59 -12.35 15.58
C PRO A 233 -10.53 -13.46 16.63
N ASN A 234 -9.68 -14.44 16.36
CA ASN A 234 -9.20 -15.41 17.32
C ASN A 234 -8.26 -14.77 18.35
N ALA A 235 -7.49 -13.75 17.96
CA ALA A 235 -6.67 -12.94 18.85
C ALA A 235 -6.58 -11.48 18.38
N LEU A 236 -6.63 -10.56 19.34
CA LEU A 236 -6.36 -9.14 19.14
C LEU A 236 -5.00 -8.81 19.76
N LEU A 237 -4.01 -8.51 18.93
CA LEU A 237 -2.66 -8.16 19.34
C LEU A 237 -2.52 -6.65 19.35
N CYS A 238 -1.95 -6.10 20.41
CA CYS A 238 -1.71 -4.66 20.52
C CYS A 238 -0.32 -4.38 21.05
N ASP A 239 0.23 -3.20 20.74
CA ASP A 239 1.41 -2.68 21.44
C ASP A 239 1.12 -2.47 22.95
N TRP A 240 2.04 -1.85 23.69
CA TRP A 240 1.96 -1.73 25.15
C TRP A 240 1.25 -0.47 25.67
N ASP A 241 0.54 0.30 24.84
CA ASP A 241 -0.27 1.44 25.27
C ASP A 241 -1.51 0.97 26.07
N ALA A 242 -1.46 1.12 27.40
CA ALA A 242 -2.53 0.70 28.28
C ALA A 242 -3.83 1.50 28.09
N GLU A 243 -3.76 2.79 27.76
CA GLU A 243 -4.95 3.64 27.57
C GLU A 243 -5.61 3.34 26.23
N GLY A 244 -4.79 3.24 25.17
CA GLY A 244 -5.23 2.82 23.84
C GLY A 244 -5.91 1.45 23.89
N ARG A 245 -5.30 0.47 24.55
CA ARG A 245 -5.88 -0.88 24.73
C ARG A 245 -7.21 -0.86 25.46
N ALA A 246 -7.28 -0.25 26.64
CA ALA A 246 -8.51 -0.23 27.43
C ALA A 246 -9.67 0.43 26.66
N THR A 247 -9.37 1.48 25.89
CA THR A 247 -10.34 2.12 25.01
C THR A 247 -10.77 1.18 23.89
N LEU A 248 -9.82 0.59 23.17
CA LEU A 248 -10.08 -0.31 22.06
C LEU A 248 -10.91 -1.53 22.50
N GLU A 249 -10.50 -2.21 23.57
CA GLU A 249 -11.19 -3.39 24.15
C GLU A 249 -12.64 -3.06 24.53
N ARG A 250 -12.85 -1.91 25.17
CA ARG A 250 -14.20 -1.44 25.55
C ARG A 250 -15.13 -1.27 24.34
N HIS A 251 -14.59 -0.76 23.22
CA HIS A 251 -15.39 -0.47 22.02
C HIS A 251 -15.52 -1.67 21.08
N LEU A 252 -14.54 -2.57 21.04
CA LEU A 252 -14.58 -3.79 20.24
C LEU A 252 -15.30 -4.93 20.97
N GLY A 253 -15.26 -4.95 22.30
CA GLY A 253 -15.78 -6.04 23.13
C GLY A 253 -14.91 -7.30 23.11
N ILE A 254 -13.60 -7.13 22.95
CA ILE A 254 -12.60 -8.21 22.81
C ILE A 254 -11.39 -7.82 23.64
N ASP A 255 -10.87 -8.75 24.44
CA ASP A 255 -9.64 -8.54 25.20
C ASP A 255 -8.42 -8.57 24.27
N SER A 256 -7.42 -7.74 24.55
CA SER A 256 -6.18 -7.69 23.78
C SER A 256 -5.04 -8.41 24.47
N GLU A 257 -4.16 -9.01 23.67
CA GLU A 257 -2.90 -9.60 24.10
C GLU A 257 -1.74 -8.64 23.82
N PRO A 258 -0.80 -8.46 24.77
CA PRO A 258 0.38 -7.64 24.53
C PRO A 258 1.28 -8.28 23.47
N ALA A 259 1.71 -7.50 22.48
CA ALA A 259 2.66 -7.94 21.48
C ALA A 259 4.11 -8.01 22.04
N SER A 260 4.97 -8.83 21.42
CA SER A 260 6.38 -8.91 21.81
C SER A 260 7.13 -7.62 21.47
N LYS A 261 7.94 -7.13 22.43
CA LYS A 261 8.84 -5.96 22.24
C LYS A 261 10.17 -6.31 21.58
N ALA A 262 10.44 -7.59 21.30
CA ALA A 262 11.72 -8.03 20.75
C ALA A 262 11.80 -7.69 19.25
N ILE A 263 12.32 -6.51 18.91
CA ILE A 263 12.37 -6.00 17.54
C ILE A 263 13.16 -6.92 16.61
N ILE A 264 14.39 -7.27 16.97
CA ILE A 264 15.26 -8.10 16.11
C ILE A 264 14.69 -9.51 15.90
N ASP A 265 14.27 -10.16 16.98
CA ASP A 265 13.63 -11.47 16.89
C ASP A 265 12.37 -11.43 16.02
N GLY A 266 11.55 -10.39 16.18
CA GLY A 266 10.38 -10.17 15.35
C GLY A 266 10.73 -9.95 13.87
N ILE A 267 11.76 -9.18 13.55
CA ILE A 267 12.24 -8.98 12.17
C ILE A 267 12.63 -10.31 11.54
N GLU A 268 13.40 -11.15 12.24
CA GLU A 268 13.80 -12.46 11.74
C GLU A 268 12.58 -13.37 11.51
N LYS A 269 11.58 -13.31 12.39
CA LYS A 269 10.30 -14.04 12.22
C LYS A 269 9.48 -13.55 11.03
N VAL A 270 9.56 -12.27 10.67
CA VAL A 270 8.95 -11.73 9.45
C VAL A 270 9.72 -12.21 8.22
N LYS A 271 11.06 -12.12 8.22
CA LYS A 271 11.92 -12.60 7.12
C LYS A 271 11.66 -14.07 6.79
N VAL A 272 11.55 -14.93 7.80
CA VAL A 272 11.23 -16.35 7.61
C VAL A 272 9.93 -16.54 6.84
N ARG A 273 8.92 -15.69 7.08
CA ARG A 273 7.61 -15.79 6.40
C ARG A 273 7.60 -15.17 5.01
N LEU A 274 8.41 -14.14 4.77
CA LEU A 274 8.56 -13.49 3.46
C LEU A 274 9.52 -14.24 2.53
N ARG A 275 10.35 -15.14 3.04
CA ARG A 275 11.33 -15.81 2.19
C ARG A 275 10.64 -16.59 1.07
N SER A 276 11.01 -16.28 -0.18
CA SER A 276 10.69 -17.07 -1.36
C SER A 276 11.97 -17.74 -1.88
N GLU A 277 12.03 -19.07 -1.81
CA GLU A 277 13.11 -19.87 -2.41
C GLU A 277 12.55 -20.68 -3.59
N GLU A 278 13.41 -21.19 -4.47
CA GLU A 278 13.02 -21.88 -5.72
C GLU A 278 12.04 -23.05 -5.52
N ASN A 279 11.90 -23.56 -4.28
CA ASN A 279 10.96 -24.62 -3.90
C ASN A 279 10.10 -24.28 -2.66
N HIS A 280 10.05 -23.02 -2.21
CA HIS A 280 9.24 -22.60 -1.07
C HIS A 280 8.48 -21.31 -1.39
N GLU A 281 7.17 -21.43 -1.45
CA GLU A 281 6.24 -20.30 -1.53
C GLU A 281 6.30 -19.48 -0.24
N PRO A 282 6.23 -18.14 -0.31
CA PRO A 282 6.05 -17.28 0.85
C PRO A 282 4.91 -17.75 1.75
N LYS A 283 5.06 -17.50 3.06
CA LYS A 283 4.07 -17.79 4.10
C LYS A 283 3.34 -16.54 4.56
N MET A 284 3.58 -15.40 3.92
CA MET A 284 2.93 -14.14 4.23
C MET A 284 2.67 -13.35 2.95
N TYR A 285 1.43 -12.93 2.78
CA TYR A 285 0.99 -12.14 1.63
C TYR A 285 0.14 -10.96 2.09
N PHE A 286 0.20 -9.90 1.30
CA PHE A 286 -0.61 -8.69 1.43
C PHE A 286 -1.56 -8.66 0.24
N LEU A 287 -2.86 -8.57 0.50
CA LEU A 287 -3.84 -8.45 -0.58
C LEU A 287 -3.94 -6.98 -0.99
N ARG A 288 -3.97 -6.75 -2.30
CA ARG A 288 -4.25 -5.42 -2.90
C ARG A 288 -5.61 -4.88 -2.44
N ASP A 289 -5.75 -3.56 -2.50
CA ASP A 289 -6.96 -2.82 -2.12
C ASP A 289 -7.49 -3.19 -0.72
N SER A 290 -6.59 -3.43 0.24
CA SER A 290 -6.95 -3.76 1.62
C SER A 290 -7.16 -2.56 2.51
N LEU A 291 -6.76 -1.36 2.09
CA LEU A 291 -6.95 -0.13 2.85
C LEU A 291 -8.45 0.22 2.92
N ILE A 292 -8.99 0.30 4.14
CA ILE A 292 -10.43 0.50 4.37
C ILE A 292 -10.85 1.98 4.35
N ASP A 293 -9.90 2.90 4.57
CA ASP A 293 -10.13 4.34 4.51
C ASP A 293 -8.83 5.08 4.14
N PHE A 294 -8.94 6.25 3.49
CA PHE A 294 -7.82 6.97 2.90
C PHE A 294 -7.44 8.20 3.73
N ASP A 295 -6.16 8.32 4.06
CA ASP A 295 -5.58 9.51 4.70
C ASP A 295 -4.94 10.44 3.65
N PRO A 296 -5.54 11.60 3.35
CA PRO A 296 -4.99 12.55 2.38
C PRO A 296 -3.71 13.24 2.85
N GLU A 297 -3.47 13.37 4.16
CA GLU A 297 -2.32 14.10 4.69
C GLU A 297 -1.02 13.30 4.49
N LEU A 298 -1.10 11.98 4.63
CA LEU A 298 0.00 11.07 4.33
C LEU A 298 0.37 11.12 2.84
N ALA A 299 -0.64 11.07 1.96
CA ALA A 299 -0.45 11.18 0.51
C ALA A 299 0.20 12.52 0.11
N ASP A 300 -0.32 13.64 0.62
CA ASP A 300 0.21 14.98 0.36
C ASP A 300 1.63 15.20 0.91
N SER A 301 2.06 14.35 1.85
CA SER A 301 3.38 14.42 2.48
C SER A 301 4.36 13.39 1.93
N GLY A 302 3.93 12.51 1.01
CA GLY A 302 4.74 11.42 0.48
C GLY A 302 5.15 10.38 1.53
N LEU A 303 4.37 10.28 2.60
CA LEU A 303 4.54 9.29 3.65
C LEU A 303 3.73 8.03 3.32
N PRO A 304 4.07 6.86 3.91
CA PRO A 304 3.34 5.62 3.66
C PRO A 304 1.87 5.77 4.00
N ARG A 305 1.03 5.24 3.13
CA ARG A 305 -0.43 5.23 3.25
C ARG A 305 -0.94 3.85 3.68
N CYS A 306 -0.08 2.84 3.61
CA CYS A 306 -0.36 1.46 3.96
C CYS A 306 0.95 0.72 4.28
N THR A 307 0.82 -0.47 4.87
CA THR A 307 1.95 -1.30 5.31
C THR A 307 2.90 -1.69 4.18
N GLU A 308 2.39 -2.02 3.00
CA GLU A 308 3.22 -2.47 1.87
C GLU A 308 4.18 -1.37 1.38
N GLU A 309 3.82 -0.09 1.54
CA GLU A 309 4.68 1.05 1.23
C GLU A 309 5.81 1.23 2.27
N GLU A 310 5.66 0.67 3.47
CA GLU A 310 6.67 0.71 4.53
C GLU A 310 7.91 -0.13 4.23
N PHE A 311 7.77 -1.27 3.55
CA PHE A 311 8.87 -2.20 3.28
C PHE A 311 10.07 -1.55 2.60
N GLU A 312 9.81 -0.60 1.71
CA GLU A 312 10.86 0.08 0.95
C GLU A 312 11.53 1.23 1.72
N GLY A 313 10.93 1.70 2.82
CA GLY A 313 11.50 2.75 3.68
C GLY A 313 12.05 2.24 5.00
N TYR A 314 11.78 0.98 5.37
CA TYR A 314 12.20 0.41 6.64
C TYR A 314 13.69 0.05 6.63
N GLU A 315 14.52 0.97 7.11
CA GLU A 315 15.98 0.92 6.99
C GLU A 315 16.71 0.61 8.30
N TRP A 316 17.92 0.06 8.22
CA TRP A 316 18.78 -0.10 9.40
C TRP A 316 19.43 1.24 9.78
N LYS A 317 19.51 1.55 11.09
CA LYS A 317 20.29 2.72 11.57
C LYS A 317 21.77 2.62 11.20
N ASP A 318 22.31 1.41 11.21
CA ASP A 318 23.67 1.08 10.77
C ASP A 318 23.63 -0.19 9.91
N ASN A 319 23.79 -0.02 8.59
CA ASN A 319 23.79 -1.11 7.61
C ASN A 319 24.90 -2.15 7.83
N LYS A 320 25.91 -1.87 8.65
CA LYS A 320 26.96 -2.84 8.99
C LYS A 320 26.62 -3.66 10.22
N LYS A 321 25.93 -3.08 11.21
CA LYS A 321 25.59 -3.76 12.47
C LYS A 321 24.25 -4.47 12.41
N LYS A 322 23.28 -3.90 11.69
CA LYS A 322 21.91 -4.43 11.54
C LYS A 322 21.27 -4.86 12.87
N ASP A 323 21.42 -4.02 13.89
CA ASP A 323 21.03 -4.29 15.29
C ASP A 323 19.77 -3.52 15.72
N VAL A 324 19.49 -2.37 15.11
CA VAL A 324 18.27 -1.58 15.35
C VAL A 324 17.85 -0.86 14.06
N PRO A 325 16.58 -0.97 13.62
CA PRO A 325 16.06 -0.20 12.49
C PRO A 325 15.88 1.27 12.85
N VAL A 326 15.77 2.14 11.85
CA VAL A 326 15.34 3.52 12.04
C VAL A 326 13.90 3.50 12.55
N ASP A 327 13.65 4.29 13.60
CA ASP A 327 12.35 4.39 14.26
C ASP A 327 11.55 5.51 13.57
N PHE A 328 11.13 5.22 12.34
CA PHE A 328 10.43 6.14 11.45
C PHE A 328 9.66 5.35 10.39
N ASP A 329 8.37 5.68 10.19
CA ASP A 329 7.49 5.07 9.18
C ASP A 329 7.45 3.52 9.21
N ASN A 330 7.30 2.94 10.39
CA ASN A 330 7.35 1.49 10.64
C ASN A 330 6.10 0.92 11.35
N HIS A 331 4.97 1.63 11.32
CA HIS A 331 3.78 1.30 12.10
C HIS A 331 3.08 0.03 11.57
N GLY A 332 2.99 -0.11 10.26
CA GLY A 332 2.55 -1.33 9.58
C GLY A 332 3.52 -2.50 9.75
N MET A 333 4.82 -2.22 9.72
CA MET A 333 5.89 -3.19 9.96
C MET A 333 5.83 -3.71 11.40
N ASP A 334 5.55 -2.85 12.36
CA ASP A 334 5.38 -3.20 13.76
C ASP A 334 4.19 -4.15 13.95
N CYS A 335 3.04 -3.87 13.33
CA CYS A 335 1.92 -4.83 13.32
C CYS A 335 2.32 -6.18 12.68
N THR A 336 3.00 -6.16 11.54
CA THR A 336 3.46 -7.39 10.85
C THR A 336 4.39 -8.21 11.74
N ARG A 337 5.23 -7.52 12.51
CA ARG A 337 6.17 -8.09 13.48
C ARG A 337 5.45 -8.66 14.70
N TYR A 338 4.45 -7.97 15.23
CA TYR A 338 3.62 -8.43 16.35
C TYR A 338 2.92 -9.75 16.01
N LEU A 339 2.32 -9.85 14.82
CA LEU A 339 1.72 -11.10 14.34
C LEU A 339 2.76 -12.21 14.26
N SER A 340 3.86 -11.95 13.55
CA SER A 340 4.91 -12.95 13.30
C SER A 340 5.54 -13.47 14.60
N ALA A 341 5.67 -12.61 15.61
CA ALA A 341 6.13 -12.98 16.95
C ALA A 341 5.12 -13.87 17.68
N HIS A 342 3.83 -13.51 17.66
CA HIS A 342 2.76 -14.27 18.31
C HIS A 342 2.63 -15.68 17.73
N VAL A 343 2.58 -15.78 16.39
CA VAL A 343 2.32 -17.06 15.72
C VAL A 343 3.53 -17.99 15.65
N ALA A 344 4.75 -17.48 15.84
CA ALA A 344 5.93 -18.34 15.98
C ALA A 344 5.99 -19.07 17.34
N GLY A 345 5.15 -18.67 18.31
CA GLY A 345 5.33 -19.04 19.71
C GLY A 345 6.52 -18.30 20.30
N ASP A 346 6.28 -17.57 21.38
CA ASP A 346 7.35 -16.91 22.11
C ASP A 346 8.19 -18.00 22.83
N GLU A 347 9.29 -18.47 22.22
CA GLU A 347 10.27 -19.34 22.90
C GLU A 347 10.83 -18.67 24.18
N SER A 348 10.57 -17.37 24.38
CA SER A 348 10.87 -16.62 25.59
C SER A 348 9.98 -16.96 26.80
N TRP A 349 8.86 -17.67 26.63
CA TRP A 349 7.94 -18.07 27.71
C TRP A 349 8.05 -19.55 28.14
N GLY A 350 9.05 -20.29 27.63
CA GLY A 350 9.17 -21.75 27.79
C GLY A 350 10.21 -22.28 28.78
N SER A 351 10.89 -21.45 29.60
CA SER A 351 11.92 -21.93 30.54
C SER A 351 11.73 -21.47 32.00
N GLY A 352 10.48 -21.36 32.43
CA GLY A 352 10.16 -20.81 33.75
C GLY A 352 8.99 -21.45 34.50
N MET A 353 8.58 -22.68 34.20
CA MET A 353 7.70 -23.45 35.10
C MET A 353 7.79 -24.95 34.81
N ALA A 354 8.91 -25.54 35.23
CA ALA A 354 9.03 -26.97 35.47
C ALA A 354 9.80 -27.18 36.77
N ARG A 355 9.10 -26.99 37.90
CA ARG A 355 9.16 -27.80 39.14
C ARG A 355 8.23 -27.23 40.19
#